data_AF-A0A9X5XAE5-F1
#
_entry.id   AF-A0A9X5XAE5-F1
#
_cell.length_a   1.000
_cell.length_b   1.000
_cell.length_c   1.000
_cell.angle_alpha   90.00
_cell.angle_beta   90.00
_cell.angle_gamma   90.00
#
_symmetry.space_group_name_H-M   'P 1'
#
loop_
_entity.id
_entity.type
_entity.pdbx_description
1 polymer ?
#
loop_
_entity_poly.entity_id
_entity_poly.type
_entity_poly.pdbx_seq_one_letter_code
_entity_poly.pdbx_strand_id
1 'polypeptide(L)'
;MEPAAVGAKLASSVVAPLVRKLFVADGPGAGLVEKPLRISGFVSFRGEKRTLGEKELTTLASELVARALRTGERPLASDEEQAVVHALADTLHALGDLAMTDVQAVELGHEALALRLRAASGNPERDLSLDATLFYERILSAACLHILHFFTQRSAFVARTLVEQSRTQSELIARIDELIARTPPPGGTDPAFEQRYLAYVATKHSRLTIYGIDLVNSPERWPLDAAYLSLRAVRATEDAEATGPGGTHIAAAGSTLPAEQALAEQDLVLLRGVAGSGKTTLVQWLAVTTARGERGDRIPFVLPLRTLVRRPDGLPEPDGFLAAARVPFHATQPDGWSDRVLGAGRGLLLVDGIDEIPERDRERTRRWLRELLDVYPGNQWLVTSRPSAVREDWLTPDGFTELALT
;
A
#
# COMPACT_ATOMS: atom_id res chain seq x y z
N MET A 1 23.16 30.76 24.35
CA MET A 1 23.28 31.15 22.91
C MET A 1 24.66 30.72 22.46
N GLU A 2 24.73 29.71 21.61
CA GLU A 2 26.00 29.08 21.20
C GLU A 2 26.83 29.99 20.29
N PRO A 3 28.14 30.16 20.57
CA PRO A 3 29.05 30.97 19.75
C PRO A 3 29.34 30.40 18.35
N ALA A 4 28.97 29.13 18.06
CA ALA A 4 29.16 28.50 16.75
C ALA A 4 28.21 29.04 15.66
N ALA A 5 27.00 29.46 16.04
CA ALA A 5 25.98 29.93 15.08
C ALA A 5 26.25 31.34 14.53
N VAL A 6 27.08 32.14 15.20
CA VAL A 6 27.41 33.53 14.80
C VAL A 6 28.54 33.57 13.77
N GLY A 7 29.49 32.62 13.81
CA GLY A 7 30.55 32.49 12.82
C GLY A 7 30.07 32.02 11.44
N ALA A 8 29.09 31.10 11.40
CA ALA A 8 28.54 30.57 10.15
C ALA A 8 27.67 31.59 9.38
N LYS A 9 26.93 32.47 10.08
CA LYS A 9 26.06 33.49 9.45
C LYS A 9 26.82 34.66 8.84
N LEU A 10 27.99 35.02 9.38
CA LEU A 10 28.85 36.09 8.84
C LEU A 10 29.71 35.62 7.64
N ALA A 11 30.01 34.32 7.53
CA ALA A 11 30.67 33.74 6.36
C ALA A 11 29.74 33.70 5.12
N SER A 12 28.44 33.48 5.32
CA SER A 12 27.45 33.33 4.23
C SER A 12 27.29 34.57 3.34
N SER A 13 27.33 35.79 3.91
CA SER A 13 27.17 37.04 3.14
C SER A 13 28.40 37.36 2.28
N VAL A 14 29.54 36.77 2.63
CA VAL A 14 30.85 37.06 2.04
C VAL A 14 31.22 36.03 0.98
N VAL A 15 30.86 34.75 1.19
CA VAL A 15 31.18 33.64 0.29
C VAL A 15 30.17 33.53 -0.86
N ALA A 16 28.87 33.73 -0.60
CA ALA A 16 27.82 33.57 -1.60
C ALA A 16 28.00 34.42 -2.88
N PRO A 17 28.41 35.71 -2.82
CA PRO A 17 28.65 36.52 -4.03
C PRO A 17 29.81 36.01 -4.89
N LEU A 18 30.84 35.42 -4.26
CA LEU A 18 32.01 34.89 -4.97
C LEU A 18 31.70 33.55 -5.62
N VAL A 19 30.99 32.67 -4.90
CA VAL A 19 30.50 31.39 -5.44
C VAL A 19 29.54 31.63 -6.62
N ARG A 20 28.70 32.67 -6.56
CA ARG A 20 27.81 33.02 -7.67
C ARG A 20 28.56 33.32 -8.98
N LYS A 21 29.76 33.88 -8.92
CA LYS A 21 30.59 34.15 -10.12
C LYS A 21 31.06 32.88 -10.83
N LEU A 22 31.07 31.74 -10.14
CA LEU A 22 31.40 30.44 -10.73
C LEU A 22 30.33 29.93 -11.70
N PHE A 23 29.16 30.57 -11.78
CA PHE A 23 28.03 30.10 -12.58
C PHE A 23 27.57 31.11 -13.63
N VAL A 24 27.06 30.60 -14.75
CA VAL A 24 26.42 31.40 -15.81
C VAL A 24 25.00 31.79 -15.40
N ALA A 25 24.56 33.01 -15.76
CA ALA A 25 23.20 33.49 -15.49
C ALA A 25 22.12 32.64 -16.20
N ASP A 26 20.94 32.55 -15.57
CA ASP A 26 19.86 31.65 -15.99
C ASP A 26 19.43 31.88 -17.46
N GLY A 27 19.53 30.82 -18.26
CA GLY A 27 18.88 30.72 -19.58
C GLY A 27 17.51 30.05 -19.46
N PRO A 28 16.62 30.23 -20.47
CA PRO A 28 15.26 29.71 -20.41
C PRO A 28 15.23 28.19 -20.46
N GLY A 29 14.55 27.59 -19.47
CA GLY A 29 13.72 26.39 -19.66
C GLY A 29 14.26 25.05 -19.20
N ALA A 30 13.37 24.29 -18.54
CA ALA A 30 13.36 22.83 -18.50
C ALA A 30 12.93 22.27 -19.86
N GLY A 31 13.71 22.54 -20.91
CA GLY A 31 13.50 21.91 -22.20
C GLY A 31 13.54 20.38 -22.04
N LEU A 32 12.74 19.66 -22.81
CA LEU A 32 12.85 18.21 -22.97
C LEU A 32 14.18 17.92 -23.68
N VAL A 33 15.29 18.06 -22.97
CA VAL A 33 16.61 17.72 -23.49
C VAL A 33 16.76 16.21 -23.34
N GLU A 34 17.08 15.52 -24.45
CA GLU A 34 17.24 14.06 -24.47
C GLU A 34 18.32 13.55 -23.49
N LYS A 35 19.22 14.44 -23.06
CA LYS A 35 20.32 14.12 -22.14
C LYS A 35 20.30 15.06 -20.92
N PRO A 36 20.51 14.55 -19.69
CA PRO A 36 20.61 15.38 -18.50
C PRO A 36 21.69 16.46 -18.65
N LEU A 37 21.37 17.70 -18.28
CA LEU A 37 22.33 18.80 -18.29
C LEU A 37 23.32 18.63 -17.15
N ARG A 38 24.59 18.43 -17.48
CA ARG A 38 25.69 18.26 -16.51
C ARG A 38 26.10 19.60 -15.89
N ILE A 39 26.71 19.53 -14.69
CA ILE A 39 27.27 20.71 -13.99
C ILE A 39 28.21 21.53 -14.87
N SER A 40 28.93 20.87 -15.78
CA SER A 40 29.81 21.49 -16.79
C SER A 40 29.12 22.56 -17.66
N GLY A 41 27.79 22.48 -17.85
CA GLY A 41 27.02 23.45 -18.60
C GLY A 41 26.59 24.69 -17.80
N PHE A 42 26.85 24.71 -16.48
CA PHE A 42 26.45 25.79 -15.58
C PHE A 42 27.62 26.60 -15.07
N VAL A 43 28.83 26.02 -15.08
CA VAL A 43 30.02 26.73 -14.64
C VAL A 43 30.47 27.75 -15.67
N SER A 44 30.91 28.92 -15.22
CA SER A 44 31.38 30.01 -16.09
C SER A 44 32.76 29.73 -16.71
N PHE A 45 33.46 28.67 -16.29
CA PHE A 45 34.83 28.37 -16.71
C PHE A 45 34.98 27.12 -17.60
N ARG A 46 33.88 26.41 -17.91
CA ARG A 46 33.82 25.26 -18.85
C ARG A 46 32.55 25.33 -19.71
N GLY A 47 32.50 24.56 -20.80
CA GLY A 47 31.34 24.50 -21.70
C GLY A 47 31.24 25.64 -22.72
N GLU A 48 30.12 25.71 -23.44
CA GLU A 48 29.90 26.64 -24.57
C GLU A 48 29.78 28.11 -24.15
N LYS A 49 29.51 28.40 -22.86
CA LYS A 49 29.34 29.75 -22.30
C LYS A 49 30.48 30.10 -21.33
N ARG A 50 31.72 29.81 -21.71
CA ARG A 50 32.92 30.14 -20.91
C ARG A 50 33.12 31.66 -20.83
N THR A 51 32.93 32.22 -19.65
CA THR A 51 33.18 33.63 -19.31
C THR A 51 34.30 33.82 -18.28
N LEU A 52 34.76 32.75 -17.61
CA LEU A 52 35.89 32.74 -16.71
C LEU A 52 37.06 31.86 -17.23
N GLY A 53 38.27 32.36 -17.11
CA GLY A 53 39.55 31.66 -17.33
C GLY A 53 40.17 31.17 -16.01
N GLU A 54 41.23 30.36 -16.14
CA GLU A 54 41.94 29.75 -15.01
C GLU A 54 42.51 30.81 -14.04
N LYS A 55 43.08 31.90 -14.56
CA LYS A 55 43.60 33.03 -13.78
C LYS A 55 42.53 33.74 -12.94
N GLU A 56 41.31 33.83 -13.47
CA GLU A 56 40.20 34.47 -12.76
C GLU A 56 39.65 33.55 -11.66
N LEU A 57 39.72 32.22 -11.86
CA LEU A 57 39.41 31.24 -10.83
C LEU A 57 40.41 31.31 -9.67
N THR A 58 41.71 31.44 -9.96
CA THR A 58 42.75 31.69 -8.94
C THR A 58 42.50 33.00 -8.19
N THR A 59 42.03 34.04 -8.90
CA THR A 59 41.69 35.33 -8.28
C THR A 59 40.49 35.19 -7.33
N LEU A 60 39.48 34.42 -7.70
CA LEU A 60 38.33 34.11 -6.84
C LEU A 60 38.72 33.29 -5.61
N ALA A 61 39.57 32.29 -5.78
CA ALA A 61 40.11 31.49 -4.69
C ALA A 61 40.95 32.35 -3.73
N SER A 62 41.79 33.25 -4.26
CA SER A 62 42.54 34.23 -3.48
C SER A 62 41.62 35.13 -2.67
N GLU A 63 40.53 35.62 -3.28
CA GLU A 63 39.57 36.46 -2.58
C GLU A 63 38.82 35.70 -1.46
N LEU A 64 38.47 34.42 -1.69
CA LEU A 64 37.87 33.55 -0.67
C LEU A 64 38.82 33.32 0.51
N VAL A 65 40.08 32.98 0.24
CA VAL A 65 41.11 32.77 1.27
C VAL A 65 41.36 34.06 2.07
N ALA A 66 41.56 35.20 1.39
CA ALA A 66 41.79 36.49 2.04
C ALA A 66 40.58 36.97 2.88
N ARG A 67 39.36 36.56 2.53
CA ARG A 67 38.15 36.84 3.31
C ARG A 67 38.03 35.92 4.53
N ALA A 68 38.34 34.63 4.37
CA ALA A 68 38.37 33.67 5.48
C ALA A 68 39.47 33.97 6.51
N LEU A 69 40.60 34.55 6.06
CA LEU A 69 41.68 35.01 6.92
C LEU A 69 41.35 36.27 7.74
N ARG A 70 40.38 37.07 7.30
CA ARG A 70 39.92 38.27 8.04
C ARG A 70 39.04 37.95 9.24
N THR A 71 38.56 36.71 9.34
CA THR A 71 37.65 36.25 10.40
C THR A 71 38.39 35.31 11.37
N GLY A 72 39.11 35.87 12.36
CA GLY A 72 39.67 35.11 13.49
C GLY A 72 41.19 35.13 13.63
N GLU A 73 41.73 34.18 14.41
CA GLU A 73 43.17 33.90 14.50
C GLU A 73 43.71 33.39 13.17
N ARG A 74 44.90 33.86 12.76
CA ARG A 74 45.53 33.47 11.49
C ARG A 74 46.01 32.02 11.60
N PRO A 75 45.33 31.05 10.96
CA PRO A 75 45.63 29.63 11.15
C PRO A 75 46.71 29.13 10.19
N LEU A 76 47.40 30.03 9.48
CA LEU A 76 48.30 29.72 8.37
C LEU A 76 49.60 30.52 8.54
N ALA A 77 50.72 29.89 8.20
CA ALA A 77 51.96 30.61 7.95
C ALA A 77 51.84 31.44 6.65
N SER A 78 52.51 32.58 6.58
CA SER A 78 52.36 33.54 5.46
C SER A 78 52.84 32.98 4.11
N ASP A 79 53.67 31.96 4.13
CA ASP A 79 54.21 31.24 2.97
C ASP A 79 53.27 30.16 2.42
N GLU A 80 52.32 29.66 3.20
CA GLU A 80 51.35 28.63 2.76
C GLU A 80 50.05 29.20 2.18
N GLU A 81 49.80 30.50 2.35
CA GLU A 81 48.58 31.17 1.85
C GLU A 81 48.39 30.98 0.34
N GLN A 82 49.48 31.14 -0.43
CA GLN A 82 49.45 30.98 -1.87
C GLN A 82 49.21 29.51 -2.28
N ALA A 83 49.73 28.56 -1.51
CA ALA A 83 49.53 27.13 -1.76
C ALA A 83 48.06 26.73 -1.55
N VAL A 84 47.41 27.24 -0.48
CA VAL A 84 45.98 27.05 -0.23
C VAL A 84 45.12 27.64 -1.36
N VAL A 85 45.50 28.83 -1.86
CA VAL A 85 44.79 29.47 -2.99
C VAL A 85 44.85 28.61 -4.25
N HIS A 86 46.01 28.06 -4.58
CA HIS A 86 46.16 27.17 -5.73
C HIS A 86 45.35 25.88 -5.54
N ALA A 87 45.45 25.24 -4.38
CA ALA A 87 44.68 24.04 -4.09
C ALA A 87 43.16 24.26 -4.20
N LEU A 88 42.65 25.37 -3.64
CA LEU A 88 41.24 25.72 -3.75
C LEU A 88 40.81 26.02 -5.19
N ALA A 89 41.65 26.71 -5.96
CA ALA A 89 41.37 26.99 -7.37
C ALA A 89 41.26 25.68 -8.18
N ASP A 90 42.22 24.76 -8.01
CA ASP A 90 42.23 23.47 -8.72
C ASP A 90 41.00 22.63 -8.36
N THR A 91 40.62 22.61 -7.08
CA THR A 91 39.42 21.91 -6.62
C THR A 91 38.13 22.51 -7.15
N LEU A 92 38.00 23.85 -7.17
CA LEU A 92 36.83 24.52 -7.74
C LEU A 92 36.77 24.34 -9.26
N HIS A 93 37.91 24.22 -9.94
CA HIS A 93 37.97 23.93 -11.36
C HIS A 93 37.39 22.55 -11.69
N ALA A 94 37.66 21.55 -10.84
CA ALA A 94 37.15 20.20 -11.01
C ALA A 94 35.60 20.10 -10.99
N LEU A 95 34.89 21.12 -10.48
CA LEU A 95 33.43 21.20 -10.55
C LEU A 95 32.91 21.11 -11.99
N GLY A 96 33.65 21.68 -12.95
CA GLY A 96 33.30 21.64 -14.37
C GLY A 96 33.52 20.27 -15.03
N ASP A 97 34.26 19.37 -14.38
CA ASP A 97 34.64 18.06 -14.93
C ASP A 97 33.81 16.91 -14.32
N LEU A 98 32.96 17.20 -13.32
CA LEU A 98 32.10 16.20 -12.70
C LEU A 98 31.00 15.71 -13.66
N ALA A 99 30.97 14.39 -13.87
CA ALA A 99 29.90 13.70 -14.60
C ALA A 99 28.65 13.51 -13.72
N MET A 100 28.05 14.61 -13.26
CA MET A 100 26.78 14.60 -12.52
C MET A 100 25.92 15.81 -12.85
N THR A 101 24.64 15.74 -12.49
CA THR A 101 23.69 16.85 -12.59
C THR A 101 23.68 17.70 -11.31
N ASP A 102 23.06 18.88 -11.39
CA ASP A 102 22.79 19.74 -10.23
C ASP A 102 21.88 19.05 -9.19
N VAL A 103 20.84 18.32 -9.64
CA VAL A 103 19.96 17.51 -8.77
C VAL A 103 20.75 16.45 -8.00
N GLN A 104 21.60 15.69 -8.70
CA GLN A 104 22.46 14.67 -8.07
C GLN A 104 23.44 15.27 -7.06
N ALA A 105 23.99 16.45 -7.33
CA ALA A 105 24.87 17.14 -6.39
C ALA A 105 24.11 17.58 -5.12
N VAL A 106 22.87 18.06 -5.25
CA VAL A 106 22.03 18.42 -4.11
C VAL A 106 21.66 17.21 -3.27
N GLU A 107 21.29 16.08 -3.88
CA GLU A 107 21.02 14.82 -3.18
C GLU A 107 22.26 14.27 -2.45
N LEU A 108 23.45 14.47 -3.01
CA LEU A 108 24.72 14.02 -2.43
C LEU A 108 25.09 14.78 -1.15
N GLY A 109 24.73 16.06 -1.06
CA GLY A 109 25.09 16.93 0.07
C GLY A 109 26.51 17.53 -0.02
N HIS A 110 26.76 18.59 0.77
CA HIS A 110 27.94 19.45 0.56
C HIS A 110 29.26 18.80 0.98
N GLU A 111 29.28 17.97 2.02
CA GLU A 111 30.50 17.30 2.49
C GLU A 111 30.98 16.24 1.49
N ALA A 112 30.06 15.41 1.00
CA ALA A 112 30.36 14.41 -0.01
C ALA A 112 30.70 15.04 -1.36
N LEU A 113 30.11 16.20 -1.71
CA LEU A 113 30.53 16.98 -2.87
C LEU A 113 31.98 17.49 -2.72
N ALA A 114 32.35 18.02 -1.56
CA ALA A 114 33.72 18.47 -1.29
C ALA A 114 34.75 17.34 -1.43
N LEU A 115 34.46 16.16 -0.87
CA LEU A 115 35.30 14.97 -1.02
C LEU A 115 35.46 14.56 -2.49
N ARG A 116 34.37 14.60 -3.26
CA ARG A 116 34.39 14.22 -4.67
C ARG A 116 35.15 15.22 -5.55
N LEU A 117 35.10 16.51 -5.23
CA LEU A 117 35.89 17.54 -5.91
C LEU A 117 37.39 17.40 -5.62
N ARG A 118 37.78 17.08 -4.38
CA ARG A 118 39.17 16.78 -4.02
C ARG A 118 39.71 15.59 -4.80
N ALA A 119 38.97 14.50 -4.82
CA ALA A 119 39.34 13.31 -5.58
C ALA A 119 39.47 13.62 -7.09
N ALA A 120 38.54 14.41 -7.65
CA ALA A 120 38.56 14.81 -9.06
C ALA A 120 39.71 15.76 -9.42
N SER A 121 40.22 16.55 -8.46
CA SER A 121 41.37 17.45 -8.64
C SER A 121 42.71 16.81 -8.30
N GLY A 122 42.74 15.52 -7.96
CA GLY A 122 43.99 14.80 -7.66
C GLY A 122 44.56 15.09 -6.26
N ASN A 123 43.70 15.46 -5.31
CA ASN A 123 44.05 15.79 -3.91
C ASN A 123 45.13 16.88 -3.82
N PRO A 124 44.82 18.12 -4.24
CA PRO A 124 45.81 19.22 -4.30
C PRO A 124 46.34 19.64 -2.93
N GLU A 125 45.66 19.28 -1.84
CA GLU A 125 46.07 19.56 -0.47
C GLU A 125 47.21 18.68 0.05
N ARG A 126 47.64 17.64 -0.69
CA ARG A 126 48.61 16.63 -0.23
C ARG A 126 49.96 17.19 0.25
N ASP A 127 50.34 18.36 -0.26
CA ASP A 127 51.61 19.02 0.01
C ASP A 127 51.47 20.17 1.04
N LEU A 128 50.27 20.38 1.59
CA LEU A 128 49.99 21.41 2.61
C LEU A 128 50.31 20.90 4.03
N SER A 129 50.63 21.81 4.95
CA SER A 129 50.64 21.49 6.38
C SER A 129 49.26 21.05 6.90
N LEU A 130 49.23 20.47 8.10
CA LEU A 130 47.99 20.04 8.74
C LEU A 130 47.01 21.22 8.94
N ASP A 131 47.51 22.35 9.42
CA ASP A 131 46.69 23.54 9.68
C ASP A 131 46.17 24.16 8.37
N ALA A 132 47.02 24.19 7.34
CA ALA A 132 46.62 24.62 6.00
C ALA A 132 45.57 23.69 5.37
N THR A 133 45.70 22.37 5.57
CA THR A 133 44.71 21.38 5.12
C THR A 133 43.35 21.58 5.80
N LEU A 134 43.32 21.71 7.13
CA LEU A 134 42.07 21.93 7.88
C LEU A 134 41.38 23.25 7.46
N PHE A 135 42.18 24.30 7.23
CA PHE A 135 41.67 25.58 6.77
C PHE A 135 41.10 25.50 5.34
N TYR A 136 41.82 24.85 4.43
CA TYR A 136 41.37 24.55 3.06
C TYR A 136 40.05 23.78 3.06
N GLU A 137 39.95 22.69 3.83
CA GLU A 137 38.76 21.85 3.91
C GLU A 137 37.53 22.64 4.41
N ARG A 138 37.74 23.52 5.39
CA ARG A 138 36.67 24.39 5.92
C ARG A 138 36.15 25.35 4.86
N ILE A 139 37.04 25.98 4.09
CA ILE A 139 36.63 26.88 2.99
C ILE A 139 35.93 26.10 1.89
N LEU A 140 36.46 24.94 1.52
CA LEU A 140 35.87 24.10 0.48
C LEU A 140 34.47 23.63 0.87
N SER A 141 34.27 23.19 2.12
CA SER A 141 32.95 22.77 2.60
C SER A 141 31.94 23.93 2.57
N ALA A 142 32.35 25.13 3.00
CA ALA A 142 31.52 26.33 2.91
C ALA A 142 31.19 26.70 1.45
N ALA A 143 32.17 26.61 0.55
CA ALA A 143 31.96 26.85 -0.87
C ALA A 143 30.96 25.84 -1.47
N CYS A 144 31.10 24.54 -1.15
CA CYS A 144 30.19 23.48 -1.58
C CYS A 144 28.76 23.70 -1.09
N LEU A 145 28.59 24.12 0.17
CA LEU A 145 27.28 24.47 0.72
C LEU A 145 26.60 25.58 -0.10
N HIS A 146 27.35 26.63 -0.44
CA HIS A 146 26.83 27.72 -1.27
C HIS A 146 26.59 27.33 -2.72
N ILE A 147 27.40 26.43 -3.27
CA ILE A 147 27.18 25.85 -4.62
C ILE A 147 25.84 25.11 -4.65
N LEU A 148 25.58 24.25 -3.66
CA LEU A 148 24.32 23.53 -3.57
C LEU A 148 23.13 24.48 -3.35
N HIS A 149 23.28 25.46 -2.47
CA HIS A 149 22.27 26.49 -2.27
C HIS A 149 21.94 27.22 -3.58
N PHE A 150 22.96 27.57 -4.37
CA PHE A 150 22.75 28.19 -5.67
C PHE A 150 21.97 27.27 -6.63
N PHE A 151 22.28 25.97 -6.69
CA PHE A 151 21.51 25.01 -7.51
C PHE A 151 20.02 25.01 -7.14
N THR A 152 19.71 25.01 -5.84
CA THR A 152 18.30 24.99 -5.36
C THR A 152 17.51 26.27 -5.67
N GLN A 153 18.18 27.40 -5.88
CA GLN A 153 17.53 28.70 -6.14
C GLN A 153 17.18 28.93 -7.62
N ARG A 154 17.59 28.03 -8.52
CA ARG A 154 17.35 28.20 -9.95
C ARG A 154 15.92 27.84 -10.32
N SER A 155 15.31 28.67 -11.15
CA SER A 155 13.92 28.50 -11.61
C SER A 155 13.67 27.17 -12.32
N ALA A 156 14.68 26.59 -12.97
CA ALA A 156 14.61 25.31 -13.66
C ALA A 156 14.82 24.08 -12.75
N PHE A 157 15.23 24.26 -11.48
CA PHE A 157 15.56 23.16 -10.57
C PHE A 157 14.33 22.31 -10.26
N VAL A 158 13.22 22.92 -9.85
CA VAL A 158 11.97 22.22 -9.46
C VAL A 158 11.44 21.34 -10.60
N ALA A 159 11.34 21.90 -11.81
CA ALA A 159 10.85 21.16 -12.96
C ALA A 159 11.75 19.97 -13.32
N ARG A 160 13.07 20.08 -13.12
CA ARG A 160 14.02 18.98 -13.35
C ARG A 160 13.96 17.92 -12.26
N THR A 161 13.83 18.32 -11.00
CA THR A 161 13.62 17.37 -9.90
C THR A 161 12.40 16.50 -10.16
N LEU A 162 11.30 17.09 -10.66
CA LEU A 162 10.10 16.32 -11.03
C LEU A 162 10.35 15.31 -12.16
N VAL A 163 11.13 15.67 -13.19
CA VAL A 163 11.49 14.75 -14.27
C VAL A 163 12.38 13.60 -13.78
N GLU A 164 13.39 13.88 -12.96
CA GLU A 164 14.27 12.85 -12.39
C GLU A 164 13.53 11.91 -11.42
N GLN A 165 12.59 12.46 -10.62
CA GLN A 165 11.70 11.66 -9.78
C GLN A 165 10.80 10.74 -10.63
N SER A 166 10.24 11.25 -11.73
CA SER A 166 9.42 10.43 -12.64
C SER A 166 10.22 9.28 -13.28
N ARG A 167 11.49 9.53 -13.66
CA ARG A 167 12.38 8.48 -14.17
C ARG A 167 12.69 7.43 -13.12
N THR A 168 13.05 7.86 -11.90
CA THR A 168 13.34 6.97 -10.78
C THR A 168 12.13 6.09 -10.44
N GLN A 169 10.93 6.66 -10.42
CA GLN A 169 9.69 5.90 -10.23
C GLN A 169 9.47 4.86 -11.34
N SER A 170 9.72 5.23 -12.60
CA SER A 170 9.59 4.31 -13.73
C SER A 170 10.57 3.13 -13.64
N GLU A 171 11.81 3.38 -13.22
CA GLU A 171 12.80 2.33 -12.99
C GLU A 171 12.44 1.39 -11.84
N LEU A 172 11.89 1.93 -10.74
CA LEU A 172 11.41 1.12 -9.62
C LEU A 172 10.23 0.22 -10.03
N ILE A 173 9.27 0.75 -10.80
CA ILE A 173 8.17 -0.05 -11.35
C ILE A 173 8.71 -1.20 -12.20
N ALA A 174 9.65 -0.92 -13.12
CA ALA A 174 10.23 -1.95 -13.97
C ALA A 174 10.95 -3.05 -13.16
N ARG A 175 11.66 -2.69 -12.08
CA ARG A 175 12.30 -3.66 -11.19
C ARG A 175 11.28 -4.49 -10.39
N ILE A 176 10.19 -3.87 -9.95
CA ILE A 176 9.10 -4.56 -9.26
C ILE A 176 8.45 -5.56 -10.22
N ASP A 177 8.15 -5.16 -11.45
CA ASP A 177 7.59 -6.05 -12.48
C ASP A 177 8.52 -7.23 -12.77
N GLU A 178 9.83 -7.00 -12.82
CA GLU A 178 10.82 -8.07 -13.00
C GLU A 178 10.87 -9.04 -11.80
N LEU A 179 10.73 -8.54 -10.57
CA LEU A 179 10.65 -9.38 -9.37
C LEU A 179 9.37 -10.22 -9.35
N ILE A 180 8.24 -9.63 -9.72
CA ILE A 180 6.95 -10.34 -9.86
C ILE A 180 7.09 -11.45 -10.92
N ALA A 181 7.75 -11.18 -12.04
CA ALA A 181 7.97 -12.17 -13.10
C ALA A 181 8.90 -13.33 -12.67
N ARG A 182 9.93 -13.04 -11.87
CA ARG A 182 10.92 -14.06 -11.43
C ARG A 182 10.46 -14.91 -10.26
N THR A 183 9.52 -14.43 -9.45
CA THR A 183 8.94 -15.17 -8.32
C THR A 183 7.42 -15.02 -8.35
N PRO A 184 6.72 -15.72 -9.26
CA PRO A 184 5.27 -15.73 -9.20
C PRO A 184 4.84 -16.29 -7.84
N PRO A 185 3.95 -15.62 -7.09
CA PRO A 185 3.42 -16.19 -5.86
C PRO A 185 2.77 -17.55 -6.16
N PRO A 186 2.77 -18.50 -5.20
CA PRO A 186 1.95 -19.70 -5.33
C PRO A 186 0.51 -19.24 -5.60
N GLY A 187 -0.05 -19.63 -6.75
CA GLY A 187 -1.36 -19.12 -7.20
C GLY A 187 -1.32 -17.94 -8.18
N GLY A 188 -0.30 -17.80 -9.03
CA GLY A 188 -0.27 -16.76 -10.07
C GLY A 188 -1.49 -16.71 -11.02
N THR A 189 -2.30 -17.78 -11.07
CA THR A 189 -3.58 -17.85 -11.78
C THR A 189 -4.80 -17.57 -10.88
N ASP A 190 -4.63 -17.49 -9.56
CA ASP A 190 -5.68 -17.27 -8.58
C ASP A 190 -6.41 -15.94 -8.83
N PRO A 191 -5.75 -14.78 -9.07
CA PRO A 191 -6.46 -13.52 -9.28
C PRO A 191 -7.38 -13.56 -10.50
N ALA A 192 -6.92 -14.18 -11.60
CA ALA A 192 -7.71 -14.31 -12.83
C ALA A 192 -8.90 -15.27 -12.62
N PHE A 193 -8.68 -16.38 -11.91
CA PHE A 193 -9.75 -17.31 -11.57
C PHE A 193 -10.76 -16.69 -10.59
N GLU A 194 -10.29 -16.01 -9.55
CA GLU A 194 -11.11 -15.28 -8.56
C GLU A 194 -11.99 -14.25 -9.25
N GLN A 195 -11.42 -13.41 -10.12
CA GLN A 195 -12.19 -12.42 -10.86
C GLN A 195 -13.32 -13.07 -11.69
N ARG A 196 -13.01 -14.17 -12.38
CA ARG A 196 -14.01 -14.94 -13.15
C ARG A 196 -15.07 -15.57 -12.24
N TYR A 197 -14.65 -16.12 -11.10
CA TYR A 197 -15.53 -16.75 -10.12
C TYR A 197 -16.48 -15.74 -9.48
N LEU A 198 -15.98 -14.59 -9.02
CA LEU A 198 -16.76 -13.52 -8.44
C LEU A 198 -17.76 -12.95 -9.44
N ALA A 199 -17.36 -12.70 -10.70
CA ALA A 199 -18.27 -12.28 -11.75
C ALA A 199 -19.41 -13.29 -11.99
N TYR A 200 -19.10 -14.59 -11.94
CA TYR A 200 -20.10 -15.66 -12.02
C TYR A 200 -21.06 -15.65 -10.83
N VAL A 201 -20.55 -15.54 -9.59
CA VAL A 201 -21.38 -15.48 -8.38
C VAL A 201 -22.32 -14.27 -8.43
N ALA A 202 -21.80 -13.09 -8.74
CA ALA A 202 -22.59 -11.87 -8.87
C ALA A 202 -23.71 -12.03 -9.92
N THR A 203 -23.43 -12.66 -11.06
CA THR A 203 -24.44 -12.89 -12.10
C THR A 203 -25.45 -13.97 -11.71
N LYS A 204 -25.00 -15.06 -11.08
CA LYS A 204 -25.85 -16.22 -10.71
C LYS A 204 -26.84 -15.84 -9.62
N HIS A 205 -26.41 -15.07 -8.63
CA HIS A 205 -27.19 -14.77 -7.43
C HIS A 205 -27.89 -13.40 -7.46
N SER A 206 -27.67 -12.56 -8.48
CA SER A 206 -28.33 -11.23 -8.61
C SER A 206 -29.79 -11.25 -9.04
N ARG A 207 -30.44 -12.42 -9.10
CA ARG A 207 -31.83 -12.57 -9.55
C ARG A 207 -32.68 -13.28 -8.50
N LEU A 208 -33.78 -12.63 -8.12
CA LEU A 208 -34.80 -13.22 -7.26
C LEU A 208 -35.98 -13.74 -8.06
N THR A 209 -36.47 -14.93 -7.68
CA THR A 209 -37.77 -15.43 -8.09
C THR A 209 -38.70 -15.31 -6.90
N ILE A 210 -39.68 -14.41 -6.98
CA ILE A 210 -40.65 -14.21 -5.90
C ILE A 210 -41.88 -15.06 -6.21
N TYR A 211 -42.08 -16.11 -5.41
CA TYR A 211 -43.25 -16.99 -5.55
C TYR A 211 -44.47 -16.35 -4.86
N GLY A 212 -45.59 -16.24 -5.57
CA GLY A 212 -46.87 -15.79 -5.01
C GLY A 212 -47.27 -14.34 -5.31
N ILE A 213 -46.53 -13.62 -6.14
CA ILE A 213 -46.93 -12.29 -6.63
C ILE A 213 -47.33 -12.41 -8.10
N ASP A 214 -48.62 -12.61 -8.35
CA ASP A 214 -49.18 -12.59 -9.72
C ASP A 214 -49.77 -11.20 -9.99
N LEU A 215 -48.87 -10.23 -10.18
CA LEU A 215 -49.21 -8.89 -10.63
C LEU A 215 -49.12 -8.89 -12.16
N VAL A 216 -50.23 -8.57 -12.84
CA VAL A 216 -50.31 -8.48 -14.30
C VAL A 216 -49.14 -7.64 -14.84
N ASN A 217 -48.25 -8.26 -15.63
CA ASN A 217 -46.98 -7.72 -16.17
C ASN A 217 -45.73 -7.72 -15.26
N SER A 218 -45.69 -8.53 -14.21
CA SER A 218 -44.47 -8.67 -13.41
C SER A 218 -43.45 -9.61 -14.05
N PRO A 219 -42.16 -9.24 -14.11
CA PRO A 219 -41.12 -10.14 -14.62
C PRO A 219 -40.95 -11.36 -13.69
N GLU A 220 -40.75 -12.55 -14.26
CA GLU A 220 -40.47 -13.79 -13.49
C GLU A 220 -39.19 -13.72 -12.63
N ARG A 221 -38.31 -12.76 -12.92
CA ARG A 221 -37.01 -12.59 -12.27
C ARG A 221 -36.75 -11.11 -11.99
N TRP A 222 -36.53 -10.77 -10.72
CA TRP A 222 -36.29 -9.41 -10.25
C TRP A 222 -34.80 -9.19 -9.94
N PRO A 223 -34.21 -8.03 -10.30
CA PRO A 223 -32.87 -7.67 -9.85
C PRO A 223 -32.82 -7.61 -8.32
N LEU A 224 -31.90 -8.36 -7.71
CA LEU A 224 -31.77 -8.46 -6.26
C LEU A 224 -31.57 -7.08 -5.60
N ASP A 225 -30.77 -6.21 -6.22
CA ASP A 225 -30.46 -4.86 -5.71
C ASP A 225 -31.71 -3.96 -5.59
N ALA A 226 -32.71 -4.19 -6.45
CA ALA A 226 -33.94 -3.41 -6.46
C ALA A 226 -35.04 -4.02 -5.57
N ALA A 227 -34.89 -5.28 -5.17
CA ALA A 227 -35.92 -6.07 -4.49
C ALA A 227 -35.55 -6.48 -3.06
N TYR A 228 -34.28 -6.30 -2.65
CA TYR A 228 -33.85 -6.59 -1.29
C TYR A 228 -34.22 -5.47 -0.31
N LEU A 229 -34.89 -5.84 0.77
CA LEU A 229 -35.13 -4.99 1.93
C LEU A 229 -34.40 -5.59 3.13
N SER A 230 -33.67 -4.78 3.88
CA SER A 230 -32.90 -5.24 5.04
C SER A 230 -33.78 -5.99 6.02
N LEU A 231 -33.41 -7.24 6.30
CA LEU A 231 -34.12 -8.08 7.24
C LEU A 231 -33.66 -7.76 8.66
N ARG A 232 -34.59 -7.86 9.63
CA ARG A 232 -34.27 -7.62 11.04
C ARG A 232 -33.91 -8.93 11.71
N ALA A 233 -32.80 -8.92 12.44
CA ALA A 233 -32.35 -10.04 13.24
C ALA A 233 -32.42 -9.67 14.74
N VAL A 234 -32.93 -10.61 15.53
CA VAL A 234 -32.90 -10.56 16.99
C VAL A 234 -31.92 -11.61 17.48
N ARG A 235 -31.03 -11.22 18.39
CA ARG A 235 -30.12 -12.18 19.06
C ARG A 235 -30.95 -13.02 20.02
N ALA A 236 -30.84 -14.34 19.91
CA ALA A 236 -31.38 -15.21 20.96
C ALA A 236 -30.45 -15.07 22.19
N THR A 237 -30.89 -14.34 23.21
CA THR A 237 -30.18 -14.25 24.49
C THR A 237 -30.63 -15.41 25.39
N GLU A 238 -29.68 -16.05 26.08
CA GLU A 238 -29.89 -17.17 27.01
C GLU A 238 -30.76 -16.83 28.26
N ASP A 239 -31.21 -15.58 28.44
CA ASP A 239 -31.99 -15.16 29.62
C ASP A 239 -33.52 -15.23 29.43
N ALA A 240 -34.04 -16.36 28.96
CA ALA A 240 -35.49 -16.63 28.96
C ALA A 240 -36.00 -17.34 30.24
N GLU A 241 -35.14 -17.59 31.22
CA GLU A 241 -35.53 -18.21 32.51
C GLU A 241 -35.16 -17.37 33.74
N ALA A 242 -35.52 -16.08 33.76
CA ALA A 242 -35.65 -15.36 35.03
C ALA A 242 -37.09 -15.53 35.58
N THR A 243 -37.31 -16.60 36.36
CA THR A 243 -38.56 -16.80 37.11
C THR A 243 -38.67 -15.77 38.23
N GLY A 244 -39.37 -14.65 37.96
CA GLY A 244 -39.84 -13.74 39.01
C GLY A 244 -41.08 -14.31 39.72
N PRO A 245 -41.25 -14.08 41.04
CA PRO A 245 -42.43 -14.54 41.77
C PRO A 245 -43.65 -13.69 41.35
N GLY A 246 -44.32 -14.10 40.27
CA GLY A 246 -45.53 -13.44 39.80
C GLY A 246 -45.75 -13.44 38.28
N GLY A 247 -45.55 -14.57 37.60
CA GLY A 247 -46.27 -14.97 36.37
C GLY A 247 -46.40 -13.98 35.21
N THR A 248 -45.58 -12.93 35.13
CA THR A 248 -45.65 -11.92 34.07
C THR A 248 -44.32 -11.93 33.33
N HIS A 249 -44.30 -12.56 32.16
CA HIS A 249 -43.13 -12.58 31.27
C HIS A 249 -42.85 -11.15 30.78
N ILE A 250 -41.75 -10.55 31.22
CA ILE A 250 -41.19 -9.35 30.58
C ILE A 250 -40.04 -9.85 29.71
N ALA A 251 -40.28 -10.04 28.42
CA ALA A 251 -39.22 -10.35 27.47
C ALA A 251 -38.19 -9.20 27.50
N ALA A 252 -36.96 -9.49 27.90
CA ALA A 252 -35.85 -8.56 27.73
C ALA A 252 -35.76 -8.24 26.23
N ALA A 253 -35.81 -6.94 25.89
CA ALA A 253 -35.79 -6.48 24.52
C ALA A 253 -34.43 -6.82 23.88
N GLY A 254 -34.35 -7.97 23.20
CA GLY A 254 -33.22 -8.30 22.36
C GLY A 254 -33.01 -7.15 21.36
N SER A 255 -31.79 -6.60 21.32
CA SER A 255 -31.45 -5.52 20.39
C SER A 255 -31.74 -6.01 18.97
N THR A 256 -32.68 -5.36 18.29
CA THR A 256 -33.05 -5.70 16.91
C THR A 256 -32.17 -4.90 15.97
N LEU A 257 -31.24 -5.57 15.28
CA LEU A 257 -30.35 -4.94 14.31
C LEU A 257 -30.54 -5.52 12.90
N PRO A 258 -30.13 -4.78 11.84
CA PRO A 258 -30.13 -5.33 10.49
C PRO A 258 -29.29 -6.61 10.42
N ALA A 259 -29.80 -7.64 9.76
CA ALA A 259 -29.14 -8.95 9.70
C ALA A 259 -27.72 -8.84 9.12
N GLU A 260 -27.50 -7.91 8.19
CA GLU A 260 -26.22 -7.66 7.54
C GLU A 260 -25.16 -7.10 8.51
N GLN A 261 -25.62 -6.27 9.45
CA GLN A 261 -24.78 -5.70 10.50
C GLN A 261 -24.43 -6.76 11.55
N ALA A 262 -25.41 -7.60 11.92
CA ALA A 262 -25.20 -8.69 12.87
C ALA A 262 -24.15 -9.68 12.35
N LEU A 263 -24.18 -9.94 11.05
CA LEU A 263 -23.23 -10.79 10.33
C LEU A 263 -21.87 -10.13 10.07
N ALA A 264 -21.77 -8.81 10.18
CA ALA A 264 -20.48 -8.11 10.08
C ALA A 264 -19.71 -8.15 11.40
N GLU A 265 -20.42 -8.24 12.52
CA GLU A 265 -19.85 -8.23 13.88
C GLU A 265 -19.48 -9.63 14.40
N GLN A 266 -19.90 -10.69 13.72
CA GLN A 266 -19.71 -12.08 14.14
C GLN A 266 -19.19 -12.93 12.98
N ASP A 267 -18.17 -13.75 13.25
CA ASP A 267 -17.62 -14.64 12.22
C ASP A 267 -18.41 -15.94 12.08
N LEU A 268 -19.11 -16.40 13.12
CA LEU A 268 -19.88 -17.65 13.12
C LEU A 268 -21.35 -17.39 13.49
N VAL A 269 -22.27 -17.51 12.52
CA VAL A 269 -23.69 -17.20 12.73
C VAL A 269 -24.61 -18.31 12.27
N LEU A 270 -25.52 -18.74 13.16
CA LEU A 270 -26.64 -19.60 12.84
C LEU A 270 -27.90 -18.74 12.73
N LEU A 271 -28.41 -18.58 11.50
CA LEU A 271 -29.59 -17.79 11.21
C LEU A 271 -30.84 -18.66 11.14
N ARG A 272 -31.73 -18.45 12.10
CA ARG A 272 -33.03 -19.09 12.21
C ARG A 272 -34.13 -18.20 11.67
N GLY A 273 -35.09 -18.79 10.97
CA GLY A 273 -36.26 -18.05 10.51
C GLY A 273 -37.33 -18.96 9.94
N VAL A 274 -38.59 -18.55 10.00
CA VAL A 274 -39.70 -19.31 9.45
C VAL A 274 -39.64 -19.43 7.91
N ALA A 275 -40.50 -20.27 7.33
CA ALA A 275 -40.62 -20.34 5.87
C ALA A 275 -40.99 -18.96 5.31
N GLY A 276 -40.36 -18.54 4.21
CA GLY A 276 -40.62 -17.24 3.61
C GLY A 276 -39.98 -16.04 4.31
N SER A 277 -39.23 -16.23 5.41
CA SER A 277 -38.56 -15.14 6.14
C SER A 277 -37.38 -14.48 5.41
N GLY A 278 -37.07 -14.88 4.17
CA GLY A 278 -35.98 -14.30 3.37
C GLY A 278 -34.57 -14.84 3.63
N LYS A 279 -34.37 -15.96 4.35
CA LYS A 279 -33.02 -16.55 4.61
C LYS A 279 -32.21 -16.76 3.33
N THR A 280 -32.77 -17.47 2.36
CA THR A 280 -32.11 -17.70 1.07
C THR A 280 -31.86 -16.40 0.31
N THR A 281 -32.76 -15.43 0.43
CA THR A 281 -32.57 -14.08 -0.14
C THR A 281 -31.37 -13.37 0.48
N LEU A 282 -31.21 -13.43 1.81
CA LEU A 282 -30.04 -12.88 2.50
C LEU A 282 -28.75 -13.60 2.10
N VAL A 283 -28.77 -14.93 1.97
CA VAL A 283 -27.62 -15.71 1.44
C VAL A 283 -27.23 -15.22 0.05
N GLN A 284 -28.20 -15.03 -0.85
CA GLN A 284 -27.93 -14.51 -2.19
C GLN A 284 -27.37 -13.08 -2.16
N TRP A 285 -27.93 -12.23 -1.30
CA TRP A 285 -27.48 -10.84 -1.14
C TRP A 285 -26.04 -10.76 -0.62
N LEU A 286 -25.69 -11.56 0.38
CA LEU A 286 -24.32 -11.65 0.89
C LEU A 286 -23.37 -12.16 -0.18
N ALA A 287 -23.77 -13.17 -0.96
CA ALA A 287 -22.95 -13.69 -2.05
C ALA A 287 -22.68 -12.61 -3.12
N VAL A 288 -23.69 -11.83 -3.50
CA VAL A 288 -23.57 -10.78 -4.54
C VAL A 288 -22.73 -9.61 -4.04
N THR A 289 -23.00 -9.08 -2.85
CA THR A 289 -22.27 -7.93 -2.29
C THR A 289 -20.82 -8.28 -2.03
N THR A 290 -20.54 -9.49 -1.53
CA THR A 290 -19.16 -9.99 -1.39
C THR A 290 -18.48 -10.13 -2.76
N ALA A 291 -19.17 -10.71 -3.75
CA ALA A 291 -18.63 -10.85 -5.10
C ALA A 291 -18.34 -9.52 -5.81
N ARG A 292 -18.96 -8.42 -5.37
CA ARG A 292 -18.71 -7.06 -5.86
C ARG A 292 -17.60 -6.33 -5.11
N GLY A 293 -17.02 -6.94 -4.08
CA GLY A 293 -15.96 -6.34 -3.25
C GLY A 293 -16.47 -5.41 -2.15
N GLU A 294 -17.78 -5.39 -1.88
CA GLU A 294 -18.37 -4.52 -0.84
C GLU A 294 -18.04 -5.02 0.58
N ARG A 295 -17.54 -6.25 0.72
CA ARG A 295 -17.11 -6.87 1.98
C ARG A 295 -15.60 -7.16 2.02
N GLY A 296 -14.81 -6.30 1.38
CA GLY A 296 -13.35 -6.44 1.30
C GLY A 296 -12.91 -7.49 0.27
N ASP A 297 -11.84 -8.20 0.56
CA ASP A 297 -11.21 -9.22 -0.30
C ASP A 297 -11.81 -10.62 -0.11
N ARG A 298 -12.95 -10.73 0.56
CA ARG A 298 -13.61 -12.00 0.86
C ARG A 298 -14.14 -12.70 -0.40
N ILE A 299 -14.14 -14.03 -0.37
CA ILE A 299 -14.61 -14.91 -1.45
C ILE A 299 -15.85 -15.69 -0.95
N PRO A 300 -17.02 -15.52 -1.58
CA PRO A 300 -18.25 -16.16 -1.14
C PRO A 300 -18.39 -17.60 -1.70
N PHE A 301 -18.58 -18.58 -0.81
CA PHE A 301 -18.90 -19.96 -1.15
C PHE A 301 -20.36 -20.25 -0.77
N VAL A 302 -21.26 -20.29 -1.76
CA VAL A 302 -22.67 -20.67 -1.54
C VAL A 302 -22.81 -22.19 -1.59
N LEU A 303 -23.20 -22.79 -0.47
CA LEU A 303 -23.24 -24.24 -0.26
C LEU A 303 -24.67 -24.70 0.13
N PRO A 304 -25.56 -24.97 -0.85
CA PRO A 304 -26.93 -25.41 -0.57
C PRO A 304 -26.96 -26.87 -0.12
N LEU A 305 -27.24 -27.14 1.15
CA LEU A 305 -27.09 -28.47 1.76
C LEU A 305 -27.93 -29.56 1.08
N ARG A 306 -29.11 -29.21 0.57
CA ARG A 306 -29.94 -30.11 -0.26
C ARG A 306 -29.21 -30.69 -1.47
N THR A 307 -28.23 -29.97 -2.00
CA THR A 307 -27.40 -30.37 -3.15
C THR A 307 -26.19 -31.14 -2.68
N LEU A 308 -25.54 -30.69 -1.60
CA LEU A 308 -24.32 -31.29 -1.06
C LEU A 308 -24.58 -32.72 -0.55
N VAL A 309 -25.63 -32.93 0.26
CA VAL A 309 -25.92 -34.25 0.87
C VAL A 309 -26.35 -35.30 -0.16
N ARG A 310 -26.86 -34.89 -1.33
CA ARG A 310 -27.27 -35.81 -2.41
C ARG A 310 -26.11 -36.30 -3.27
N ARG A 311 -24.89 -35.81 -3.04
CA ARG A 311 -23.73 -36.25 -3.80
C ARG A 311 -23.36 -37.69 -3.45
N PRO A 312 -22.97 -38.52 -4.45
CA PRO A 312 -22.53 -39.89 -4.19
C PRO A 312 -21.25 -39.92 -3.33
N ASP A 313 -20.36 -38.94 -3.51
CA ASP A 313 -19.08 -38.84 -2.80
C ASP A 313 -19.21 -38.28 -1.36
N GLY A 314 -20.42 -37.87 -0.96
CA GLY A 314 -20.67 -37.24 0.34
C GLY A 314 -20.46 -35.72 0.37
N LEU A 315 -20.28 -35.18 1.58
CA LEU A 315 -20.01 -33.76 1.81
C LEU A 315 -18.60 -33.43 1.27
N PRO A 316 -18.44 -32.32 0.52
CA PRO A 316 -17.21 -32.00 -0.16
C PRO A 316 -16.14 -31.43 0.79
N GLU A 317 -14.88 -31.71 0.49
CA GLU A 317 -13.72 -30.92 0.95
C GLU A 317 -13.64 -29.58 0.21
N PRO A 318 -12.82 -28.60 0.65
CA PRO A 318 -12.71 -27.28 0.03
C PRO A 318 -12.50 -27.30 -1.49
N ASP A 319 -11.60 -28.14 -2.00
CA ASP A 319 -11.38 -28.27 -3.45
C ASP A 319 -12.61 -28.80 -4.23
N GLY A 320 -13.53 -29.46 -3.52
CA GLY A 320 -14.79 -29.96 -4.07
C GLY A 320 -15.95 -28.96 -4.00
N PHE A 321 -15.79 -27.79 -3.36
CA PHE A 321 -16.88 -26.84 -3.12
C PHE A 321 -17.52 -26.34 -4.42
N LEU A 322 -16.71 -25.90 -5.39
CA LEU A 322 -17.22 -25.35 -6.64
C LEU A 322 -17.93 -26.41 -7.48
N ALA A 323 -17.42 -27.64 -7.48
CA ALA A 323 -18.10 -28.79 -8.08
C ALA A 323 -19.43 -29.07 -7.39
N ALA A 324 -19.46 -29.04 -6.04
CA ALA A 324 -20.67 -29.28 -5.24
C ALA A 324 -21.75 -28.22 -5.48
N ALA A 325 -21.34 -26.96 -5.59
CA ALA A 325 -22.20 -25.82 -5.89
C ALA A 325 -22.59 -25.73 -7.39
N ARG A 326 -22.17 -26.72 -8.21
CA ARG A 326 -22.42 -26.82 -9.65
C ARG A 326 -21.95 -25.60 -10.43
N VAL A 327 -20.73 -25.14 -10.13
CA VAL A 327 -20.06 -24.09 -10.92
C VAL A 327 -19.61 -24.69 -12.26
N PRO A 328 -20.03 -24.15 -13.42
CA PRO A 328 -19.80 -24.78 -14.73
C PRO A 328 -18.31 -24.98 -15.08
N PHE A 329 -17.44 -24.12 -14.58
CA PHE A 329 -16.00 -24.13 -14.86
C PHE A 329 -15.18 -24.53 -13.62
N HIS A 330 -15.76 -25.27 -12.68
CA HIS A 330 -15.05 -25.74 -11.48
C HIS A 330 -13.75 -26.51 -11.83
N ALA A 331 -13.71 -27.24 -12.96
CA ALA A 331 -12.54 -27.97 -13.40
C ALA A 331 -11.35 -27.08 -13.83
N THR A 332 -11.56 -25.77 -14.00
CA THR A 332 -10.47 -24.81 -14.26
C THR A 332 -10.00 -24.10 -12.98
N GLN A 333 -10.47 -24.53 -11.81
CA GLN A 333 -9.97 -24.05 -10.53
C GLN A 333 -8.48 -24.36 -10.40
N PRO A 334 -7.63 -23.39 -10.03
CA PRO A 334 -6.23 -23.67 -9.72
C PRO A 334 -6.12 -24.66 -8.56
N ASP A 335 -5.18 -25.60 -8.65
CA ASP A 335 -4.98 -26.62 -7.62
C ASP A 335 -4.77 -25.97 -6.24
N GLY A 336 -5.52 -26.44 -5.23
CA GLY A 336 -5.50 -25.93 -3.86
C GLY A 336 -5.98 -24.47 -3.68
N TRP A 337 -6.65 -23.87 -4.68
CA TRP A 337 -7.13 -22.49 -4.57
C TRP A 337 -8.10 -22.29 -3.40
N SER A 338 -9.08 -23.18 -3.22
CA SER A 338 -10.03 -23.08 -2.13
C SER A 338 -9.35 -23.23 -0.77
N ASP A 339 -8.39 -24.16 -0.65
CA ASP A 339 -7.56 -24.32 0.55
C ASP A 339 -6.79 -23.03 0.88
N ARG A 340 -6.13 -22.39 -0.10
CA ARG A 340 -5.43 -21.11 0.10
C ARG A 340 -6.35 -19.98 0.52
N VAL A 341 -7.53 -19.86 -0.11
CA VAL A 341 -8.53 -18.83 0.23
C VAL A 341 -8.99 -18.99 1.68
N LEU A 342 -9.29 -20.22 2.10
CA LEU A 342 -9.76 -20.51 3.45
C LEU A 342 -8.63 -20.38 4.48
N GLY A 343 -7.41 -20.83 4.16
CA GLY A 343 -6.23 -20.68 5.01
C GLY A 343 -5.82 -19.23 5.23
N ALA A 344 -6.16 -18.34 4.30
CA ALA A 344 -5.99 -16.89 4.43
C ALA A 344 -7.14 -16.19 5.20
N GLY A 345 -8.16 -16.91 5.66
CA GLY A 345 -9.33 -16.32 6.36
C GLY A 345 -10.24 -15.48 5.45
N ARG A 346 -10.08 -15.59 4.12
CA ARG A 346 -10.83 -14.80 3.12
C ARG A 346 -12.17 -15.44 2.74
N GLY A 347 -12.50 -16.61 3.23
CA GLY A 347 -13.77 -17.28 2.93
C GLY A 347 -14.97 -16.61 3.60
N LEU A 348 -16.07 -16.51 2.85
CA LEU A 348 -17.43 -16.35 3.37
C LEU A 348 -18.24 -17.58 2.98
N LEU A 349 -18.46 -18.49 3.91
CA LEU A 349 -19.18 -19.74 3.68
C LEU A 349 -20.65 -19.59 4.04
N LEU A 350 -21.49 -19.73 3.02
CA LEU A 350 -22.95 -19.54 3.11
C LEU A 350 -23.63 -20.91 2.96
N VAL A 351 -23.82 -21.57 4.10
CA VAL A 351 -24.38 -22.92 4.19
C VAL A 351 -25.90 -22.81 4.33
N ASP A 352 -26.61 -23.04 3.22
CA ASP A 352 -28.05 -22.79 3.15
C ASP A 352 -28.87 -24.08 3.32
N GLY A 353 -29.83 -24.06 4.24
CA GLY A 353 -30.94 -25.02 4.32
C GLY A 353 -30.65 -26.29 5.13
N ILE A 354 -30.27 -26.17 6.41
CA ILE A 354 -30.22 -27.34 7.32
C ILE A 354 -31.58 -28.03 7.45
N ASP A 355 -32.67 -27.27 7.31
CA ASP A 355 -34.03 -27.82 7.30
C ASP A 355 -34.36 -28.62 6.04
N GLU A 356 -33.59 -28.48 4.96
CA GLU A 356 -33.79 -29.18 3.69
C GLU A 356 -33.11 -30.56 3.64
N ILE A 357 -32.37 -30.95 4.68
CA ILE A 357 -31.70 -32.26 4.77
C ILE A 357 -32.39 -33.21 5.76
N PRO A 358 -32.37 -34.53 5.51
CA PRO A 358 -32.91 -35.53 6.44
C PRO A 358 -32.24 -35.46 7.81
N GLU A 359 -32.99 -35.76 8.87
CA GLU A 359 -32.50 -35.69 10.26
C GLU A 359 -31.22 -36.53 10.49
N ARG A 360 -31.17 -37.73 9.90
CA ARG A 360 -30.00 -38.62 9.96
C ARG A 360 -28.71 -38.00 9.40
N ASP A 361 -28.83 -37.03 8.50
CA ASP A 361 -27.70 -36.38 7.85
C ASP A 361 -27.24 -35.12 8.62
N ARG A 362 -28.05 -34.60 9.56
CA ARG A 362 -27.71 -33.38 10.33
C ARG A 362 -26.46 -33.54 11.19
N GLU A 363 -26.33 -34.67 11.90
CA GLU A 363 -25.15 -34.91 12.74
C GLU A 363 -23.88 -35.10 11.90
N ARG A 364 -24.01 -35.69 10.70
CA ARG A 364 -22.90 -35.77 9.74
C ARG A 364 -22.50 -34.37 9.24
N THR A 365 -23.47 -33.52 8.90
CA THR A 365 -23.23 -32.13 8.48
C THR A 365 -22.58 -31.32 9.60
N ARG A 366 -23.02 -31.49 10.85
CA ARG A 366 -22.39 -30.82 12.00
C ARG A 366 -20.92 -31.20 12.16
N ARG A 367 -20.60 -32.50 12.07
CA ARG A 367 -19.20 -32.96 12.15
C ARG A 367 -18.35 -32.38 11.01
N TRP A 368 -18.87 -32.39 9.79
CA TRP A 368 -18.20 -31.77 8.64
C TRP A 368 -17.96 -30.26 8.83
N LEU A 369 -18.95 -29.52 9.36
CA LEU A 369 -18.75 -28.11 9.70
C LEU A 369 -17.65 -27.92 10.74
N ARG A 370 -17.65 -28.71 11.81
CA ARG A 370 -16.64 -28.64 12.87
C ARG A 370 -15.23 -28.91 12.33
N GLU A 371 -15.07 -29.95 11.53
CA GLU A 371 -13.78 -30.29 10.93
C GLU A 371 -13.23 -29.12 10.09
N LEU A 372 -14.09 -28.45 9.31
CA LEU A 372 -13.67 -27.28 8.53
C LEU A 372 -13.35 -26.05 9.39
N LEU A 373 -14.08 -25.85 10.50
CA LEU A 373 -13.81 -24.76 11.43
C LEU A 373 -12.47 -24.93 12.16
N ASP A 374 -12.16 -26.17 12.55
CA ASP A 374 -10.91 -26.50 13.22
C ASP A 374 -9.69 -26.30 12.30
N VAL A 375 -9.85 -26.58 11.00
CA VAL A 375 -8.77 -26.45 10.00
C VAL A 375 -8.62 -25.01 9.48
N TYR A 376 -9.72 -24.28 9.31
CA TYR A 376 -9.72 -22.96 8.66
C TYR A 376 -10.32 -21.85 9.54
N PRO A 377 -9.60 -21.42 10.60
CA PRO A 377 -10.04 -20.31 11.46
C PRO A 377 -10.02 -18.96 10.72
N GLY A 378 -10.82 -18.00 11.18
CA GLY A 378 -10.83 -16.61 10.66
C GLY A 378 -11.73 -16.36 9.43
N ASN A 379 -12.39 -17.40 8.92
CA ASN A 379 -13.41 -17.28 7.87
C ASN A 379 -14.77 -16.88 8.46
N GLN A 380 -15.63 -16.27 7.64
CA GLN A 380 -17.01 -15.98 8.02
C GLN A 380 -17.96 -17.10 7.59
N TRP A 381 -18.86 -17.50 8.49
CA TRP A 381 -19.79 -18.59 8.31
C TRP A 381 -21.22 -18.15 8.62
N LEU A 382 -22.11 -18.35 7.66
CA LEU A 382 -23.54 -18.24 7.85
C LEU A 382 -24.17 -19.60 7.58
N VAL A 383 -24.79 -20.18 8.60
CA VAL A 383 -25.61 -21.39 8.49
C VAL A 383 -27.07 -20.98 8.60
N THR A 384 -27.93 -21.42 7.69
CA THR A 384 -29.37 -21.12 7.76
C THR A 384 -30.19 -22.34 8.15
N SER A 385 -31.21 -22.14 8.98
CA SER A 385 -32.14 -23.20 9.37
C SER A 385 -33.54 -22.66 9.68
N ARG A 386 -34.54 -23.54 9.67
CA ARG A 386 -35.82 -23.28 10.34
C ARG A 386 -35.68 -23.58 11.83
N PRO A 387 -36.42 -22.87 12.71
CA PRO A 387 -36.45 -23.17 14.14
C PRO A 387 -36.85 -24.62 14.46
N SER A 388 -37.73 -25.22 13.64
CA SER A 388 -38.20 -26.60 13.86
C SER A 388 -37.21 -27.68 13.42
N ALA A 389 -36.14 -27.34 12.69
CA ALA A 389 -35.23 -28.32 12.12
C ALA A 389 -34.07 -28.68 13.07
N VAL A 390 -33.71 -27.81 14.00
CA VAL A 390 -32.64 -28.06 14.96
C VAL A 390 -33.06 -27.51 16.32
N ARG A 391 -32.66 -28.21 17.39
CA ARG A 391 -32.85 -27.74 18.78
C ARG A 391 -32.19 -26.37 18.98
N GLU A 392 -32.66 -25.59 19.95
CA GLU A 392 -31.89 -24.45 20.47
C GLU A 392 -30.48 -24.89 20.89
N ASP A 393 -29.50 -24.01 20.66
CA ASP A 393 -28.08 -24.24 20.93
C ASP A 393 -27.41 -25.37 20.14
N TRP A 394 -27.93 -25.68 18.95
CA TRP A 394 -27.39 -26.78 18.16
C TRP A 394 -25.93 -26.56 17.73
N LEU A 395 -25.55 -25.33 17.42
CA LEU A 395 -24.17 -24.94 17.05
C LEU A 395 -23.49 -24.02 18.07
N THR A 396 -24.14 -23.64 19.17
CA THR A 396 -23.53 -22.86 20.26
C THR A 396 -22.23 -23.51 20.80
N PRO A 397 -22.15 -24.85 20.99
CA PRO A 397 -20.90 -25.50 21.42
C PRO A 397 -19.76 -25.38 20.41
N ASP A 398 -20.08 -25.08 19.15
CA ASP A 398 -19.13 -24.91 18.05
C ASP A 398 -18.80 -23.41 17.81
N GLY A 399 -19.24 -22.53 18.73
CA GLY A 399 -18.93 -21.08 18.72
C GLY A 399 -19.89 -20.21 17.91
N PHE A 400 -20.98 -20.76 17.39
CA PHE A 400 -21.96 -19.98 16.61
C PHE A 400 -22.83 -19.10 17.49
N THR A 401 -23.03 -17.86 17.04
CA THR A 401 -24.06 -16.97 17.59
C THR A 401 -25.39 -17.25 16.88
N GLU A 402 -26.45 -17.48 17.65
CA GLU A 402 -27.79 -17.68 17.10
C GLU A 402 -28.54 -16.35 16.88
N LEU A 403 -29.04 -16.16 15.67
CA LEU A 403 -29.86 -15.01 15.28
C LEU A 403 -31.20 -15.49 14.73
N ALA A 404 -32.29 -14.83 15.10
CA ALA A 404 -33.62 -15.09 14.57
C ALA A 404 -34.08 -13.95 13.66
N LEU A 405 -34.54 -14.27 12.45
CA LEU A 405 -35.21 -13.31 11.56
C LEU A 405 -36.66 -13.10 11.99
N THR A 406 -37.05 -11.83 12.13
CA THR A 406 -38.41 -11.39 12.53
C THR A 406 -39.08 -10.56 11.44
#